data_AF-A0A974HTR9-F1
#
_entry.id   AF-A0A974HTR9-F1
#
_cell.length_a   1.000
_cell.length_b   1.000
_cell.length_c   1.000
_cell.angle_alpha   90.00
_cell.angle_beta   90.00
_cell.angle_gamma   90.00
#
_symmetry.space_group_name_H-M   'P 1'
#
loop_
_entity.id
_entity.type
_entity.pdbx_description
1 polymer ?
#
loop_
_entity_poly.entity_id
_entity_poly.type
_entity_poly.pdbx_seq_one_letter_code
_entity_poly.pdbx_strand_id
1 'polypeptide(L)'
;MSSKANGKTYEKGNRKYGKQQDSDVNSTPLSHKSASSRPLLSEDFSLIAAEVARLINPVIEVTIEKAIGKLQIKISDISNKLFAHDKQLGEIENTVSQIQDETLDSISRIDSLEKQTQELKLKIDDLENRSRRNNLRFINIPESYQNDSLNILISKTIPQQLGLPQECYSFRIERLHRIGPLKGLQKIKSTKIDFFKLTKNRIH
;
A
#
# COMPACT_ATOMS: atom_id res chain seq x y z
N MET A 1 -7.95 2.10 -26.53
CA MET A 1 -7.24 3.40 -26.59
C MET A 1 -6.11 3.30 -25.57
N SER A 2 -4.85 3.12 -25.97
CA SER A 2 -3.90 4.19 -26.36
C SER A 2 -3.85 5.32 -25.31
N SER A 3 -2.72 5.62 -24.66
CA SER A 3 -1.45 5.94 -25.34
C SER A 3 -0.18 5.58 -24.53
N LYS A 4 0.91 5.23 -25.23
CA LYS A 4 2.29 5.26 -24.72
C LYS A 4 3.00 6.54 -25.20
N ALA A 5 3.93 7.07 -24.40
CA ALA A 5 4.97 8.00 -24.85
C ALA A 5 6.21 7.80 -23.95
N ASN A 6 7.29 7.18 -24.45
CA ASN A 6 8.41 7.78 -25.20
C ASN A 6 9.34 8.65 -24.34
N GLY A 7 10.48 8.06 -23.93
CA GLY A 7 11.62 8.80 -23.38
C GLY A 7 12.47 9.46 -24.47
N LYS A 8 13.36 10.36 -24.07
CA LYS A 8 14.44 10.90 -24.92
C LYS A 8 15.72 11.12 -24.11
N THR A 9 16.77 10.41 -24.51
CA THR A 9 18.16 10.66 -24.11
C THR A 9 18.65 11.98 -24.73
N TYR A 10 19.55 12.69 -24.06
CA TYR A 10 20.31 13.81 -24.63
C TYR A 10 21.80 13.57 -24.45
N GLU A 11 22.55 13.66 -25.55
CA GLU A 11 24.00 13.51 -25.61
C GLU A 11 24.65 14.74 -26.27
N LYS A 12 25.95 14.91 -26.05
CA LYS A 12 26.92 15.79 -26.73
C LYS A 12 26.84 17.32 -26.55
N GLY A 13 28.03 17.91 -26.36
CA GLY A 13 28.26 19.35 -26.37
C GLY A 13 29.70 19.82 -26.15
N ASN A 14 30.73 19.10 -26.64
CA ASN A 14 32.12 19.56 -26.56
C ASN A 14 32.30 20.90 -27.30
N ARG A 15 32.87 21.91 -26.63
CA ARG A 15 33.25 23.19 -27.25
C ARG A 15 34.77 23.36 -27.27
N LYS A 16 35.35 23.46 -28.46
CA LYS A 16 36.71 23.98 -28.69
C LYS A 16 36.61 25.25 -29.52
N TYR A 17 37.21 26.31 -29.02
CA TYR A 17 37.61 27.52 -29.76
C TYR A 17 39.08 27.77 -29.34
N GLY A 18 39.99 28.27 -30.16
CA GLY A 18 39.88 28.79 -31.52
C GLY A 18 40.91 29.91 -31.64
N LYS A 19 42.08 29.65 -32.24
CA LYS A 19 43.14 30.67 -32.42
C LYS A 19 42.69 31.68 -33.47
N GLN A 20 43.02 32.96 -33.26
CA GLN A 20 43.18 33.93 -34.34
C GLN A 20 44.62 34.45 -34.35
N GLN A 21 45.22 34.45 -35.53
CA GLN A 21 46.37 35.26 -35.92
C GLN A 21 45.87 36.19 -37.03
N ASP A 22 46.30 37.44 -37.01
CA ASP A 22 46.34 38.31 -38.19
C ASP A 22 47.71 39.00 -38.17
N SER A 23 48.30 39.22 -39.35
CA SER A 23 49.67 39.71 -39.55
C SER A 23 49.76 40.85 -40.59
N ASP A 24 50.98 41.39 -40.74
CA ASP A 24 51.53 42.11 -41.93
C ASP A 24 51.10 43.58 -42.19
N VAL A 25 51.98 44.55 -42.56
CA VAL A 25 53.46 44.60 -42.68
C VAL A 25 54.00 46.04 -42.38
N ASN A 26 55.29 46.17 -42.01
CA ASN A 26 56.22 47.29 -42.33
C ASN A 26 56.01 48.70 -41.69
N SER A 27 57.05 49.51 -41.41
CA SER A 27 58.43 49.53 -41.95
C SER A 27 59.50 49.90 -40.92
N THR A 28 60.72 49.34 -41.04
CA THR A 28 61.97 49.94 -40.51
C THR A 28 62.49 51.00 -41.50
N PRO A 29 63.33 51.98 -41.08
CA PRO A 29 64.78 51.72 -41.19
C PRO A 29 65.71 52.37 -40.13
N LEU A 30 66.81 51.65 -39.89
CA LEU A 30 68.17 52.10 -39.53
C LEU A 30 68.45 52.89 -38.22
N SER A 31 69.11 52.16 -37.31
CA SER A 31 70.50 52.41 -36.92
C SER A 31 70.90 53.79 -36.36
N HIS A 32 70.88 53.89 -35.02
CA HIS A 32 72.02 54.48 -34.31
C HIS A 32 72.58 53.51 -33.25
N LYS A 33 73.80 53.05 -33.52
CA LYS A 33 74.61 52.23 -32.61
C LYS A 33 75.27 53.16 -31.58
N SER A 34 74.74 53.22 -30.36
CA SER A 34 75.36 53.89 -29.21
C SER A 34 75.72 52.88 -28.12
N ALA A 35 76.90 53.06 -27.54
CA ALA A 35 77.61 52.02 -26.80
C ALA A 35 76.98 51.64 -25.44
N SER A 36 77.05 50.34 -25.15
CA SER A 36 77.44 49.74 -23.86
C SER A 36 77.08 50.51 -22.57
N SER A 37 75.99 50.08 -21.92
CA SER A 37 75.78 50.32 -20.49
C SER A 37 75.20 49.09 -19.79
N ARG A 38 76.11 48.20 -19.37
CA ARG A 38 76.06 47.34 -18.16
C ARG A 38 74.98 46.22 -18.07
N PRO A 39 75.37 44.93 -18.01
CA PRO A 39 74.44 43.79 -17.79
C PRO A 39 73.77 43.71 -16.40
N LEU A 40 74.31 44.40 -15.38
CA LEU A 40 74.01 44.16 -13.97
C LEU A 40 72.51 44.13 -13.60
N LEU A 41 71.71 45.09 -14.07
CA LEU A 41 70.31 45.21 -13.62
C LEU A 41 69.47 43.96 -13.94
N SER A 42 69.71 43.31 -15.10
CA SER A 42 68.98 42.09 -15.47
C SER A 42 69.38 40.88 -14.63
N GLU A 43 70.62 40.89 -14.14
CA GLU A 43 71.18 39.83 -13.30
C GLU A 43 70.68 39.99 -11.86
N ASP A 44 70.66 41.21 -11.33
CA ASP A 44 70.05 41.57 -10.03
C ASP A 44 68.56 41.18 -9.97
N PHE A 45 67.77 41.51 -11.00
CA PHE A 45 66.35 41.07 -11.08
C PHE A 45 66.20 39.55 -11.14
N SER A 46 67.11 38.85 -11.81
CA SER A 46 67.10 37.38 -11.92
C SER A 46 67.45 36.71 -10.58
N LEU A 47 68.43 37.26 -9.85
CA LEU A 47 68.80 36.82 -8.51
C LEU A 47 67.66 37.05 -7.50
N ILE A 48 66.98 38.20 -7.56
CA ILE A 48 65.79 38.48 -6.74
C ILE A 48 64.66 37.49 -7.08
N ALA A 49 64.38 37.23 -8.35
CA ALA A 49 63.35 36.27 -8.76
C ALA A 49 63.67 34.84 -8.29
N ALA A 50 64.93 34.41 -8.38
CA ALA A 50 65.38 33.13 -7.89
C ALA A 50 65.23 32.99 -6.37
N GLU A 51 65.61 34.01 -5.60
CA GLU A 51 65.49 34.02 -4.13
C GLU A 51 64.04 34.08 -3.66
N VAL A 52 63.19 34.85 -4.35
CA VAL A 52 61.73 34.87 -4.12
C VAL A 52 61.11 33.50 -4.39
N ALA A 53 61.46 32.84 -5.49
CA ALA A 53 61.00 31.48 -5.78
C ALA A 53 61.49 30.46 -4.74
N ARG A 54 62.76 30.57 -4.31
CA ARG A 54 63.37 29.72 -3.28
C ARG A 54 62.64 29.81 -1.93
N LEU A 55 62.11 30.98 -1.58
CA LEU A 55 61.36 31.21 -0.35
C LEU A 55 59.87 30.89 -0.47
N ILE A 56 59.23 31.24 -1.59
CA ILE A 56 57.77 31.14 -1.74
C ILE A 56 57.32 29.74 -2.19
N ASN A 57 58.04 29.08 -3.09
CA ASN A 57 57.60 27.78 -3.63
C ASN A 57 57.41 26.71 -2.53
N PRO A 58 58.33 26.53 -1.56
CA PRO A 58 58.11 25.56 -0.48
C PRO A 58 56.89 25.89 0.40
N VAL A 59 56.58 27.18 0.60
CA VAL A 59 55.40 27.62 1.37
C VAL A 59 54.10 27.33 0.60
N ILE A 60 54.11 27.53 -0.72
CA ILE A 60 52.99 27.17 -1.60
C ILE A 60 52.79 25.65 -1.63
N GLU A 61 53.86 24.87 -1.83
CA GLU A 61 53.84 23.40 -1.84
C GLU A 61 53.22 22.85 -0.54
N VAL A 62 53.76 23.21 0.62
CA VAL A 62 53.25 22.77 1.93
C VAL A 62 51.79 23.21 2.17
N THR A 63 51.39 24.39 1.68
CA THR A 63 50.02 24.88 1.82
C THR A 63 49.04 24.09 0.93
N ILE A 64 49.45 23.79 -0.31
CA ILE A 64 48.68 22.98 -1.25
C ILE A 64 48.58 21.54 -0.76
N GLU A 65 49.67 20.91 -0.33
CA GLU A 65 49.68 19.57 0.26
C GLU A 65 48.73 19.47 1.46
N LYS A 66 48.76 20.45 2.37
CA LYS A 66 47.87 20.52 3.53
C LYS A 66 46.40 20.69 3.14
N ALA A 67 46.10 21.40 2.06
CA ALA A 67 44.75 21.53 1.53
C ALA A 67 44.27 20.23 0.85
N ILE A 68 45.13 19.61 0.03
CA ILE A 68 44.87 18.34 -0.64
C ILE A 68 44.65 17.22 0.38
N GLY A 69 45.51 17.08 1.40
CA GLY A 69 45.35 16.08 2.46
C GLY A 69 44.02 16.22 3.21
N LYS A 70 43.60 17.46 3.52
CA LYS A 70 42.26 17.73 4.10
C LYS A 70 41.11 17.32 3.17
N LEU A 71 41.26 17.50 1.86
CA LEU A 71 40.26 17.07 0.88
C LEU A 71 40.24 15.54 0.73
N GLN A 72 41.40 14.89 0.69
CA GLN A 72 41.53 13.43 0.62
C GLN A 72 40.87 12.74 1.83
N ILE A 73 41.07 13.25 3.05
CA ILE A 73 40.39 12.77 4.25
C ILE A 73 38.87 12.88 4.08
N LYS A 74 38.36 14.07 3.72
CA LYS A 74 36.91 14.27 3.52
C LYS A 74 36.32 13.40 2.41
N ILE A 75 37.05 13.18 1.32
CA ILE A 75 36.62 12.30 0.21
C ILE A 75 36.57 10.85 0.69
N SER A 76 37.56 10.40 1.47
CA SER A 76 37.55 9.07 2.11
C SER A 76 36.36 8.91 3.06
N ASP A 77 36.09 9.89 3.93
CA ASP A 77 34.94 9.90 4.84
C ASP A 77 33.61 9.81 4.10
N ILE A 78 33.46 10.55 2.99
CA ILE A 78 32.26 10.51 2.14
C ILE A 78 32.14 9.13 1.46
N SER A 79 33.23 8.58 0.93
CA SER A 79 33.24 7.27 0.28
C SER A 79 32.85 6.14 1.25
N ASN A 80 33.36 6.20 2.49
CA ASN A 80 33.02 5.24 3.54
C ASN A 80 31.54 5.34 3.96
N LYS A 81 31.00 6.56 4.06
CA LYS A 81 29.57 6.78 4.32
C LYS A 81 28.70 6.29 3.17
N LEU A 82 29.08 6.56 1.93
CA LEU A 82 28.34 6.09 0.75
C LEU A 82 28.25 4.57 0.74
N PHE A 83 29.38 3.87 0.94
CA PHE A 83 29.40 2.41 1.03
C PHE A 83 28.51 1.87 2.17
N ALA A 84 28.48 2.52 3.33
CA ALA A 84 27.61 2.15 4.43
C ALA A 84 26.11 2.36 4.08
N HIS A 85 25.78 3.45 3.37
CA HIS A 85 24.43 3.71 2.90
C HIS A 85 24.00 2.72 1.80
N ASP A 86 24.88 2.38 0.85
CA ASP A 86 24.60 1.38 -0.19
C ASP A 86 24.29 0.00 0.42
N LYS A 87 25.03 -0.41 1.46
CA LYS A 87 24.73 -1.62 2.23
C LYS A 87 23.37 -1.56 2.92
N GLN A 88 23.05 -0.44 3.57
CA GLN A 88 21.75 -0.24 4.22
C GLN A 88 20.59 -0.22 3.21
N LEU A 89 20.78 0.36 2.04
CA LEU A 89 19.79 0.35 0.96
C LEU A 89 19.53 -1.09 0.47
N GLY A 90 20.58 -1.88 0.23
CA GLY A 90 20.41 -3.29 -0.14
C GLY A 90 19.71 -4.12 0.95
N GLU A 91 20.00 -3.86 2.23
CA GLU A 91 19.26 -4.48 3.35
C GLU A 91 17.77 -4.08 3.33
N ILE A 92 17.46 -2.81 3.13
CA ILE A 92 16.08 -2.31 3.03
C ILE A 92 15.36 -2.93 1.83
N GLU A 93 15.96 -2.94 0.63
CA GLU A 93 15.37 -3.53 -0.58
C GLU A 93 15.00 -5.01 -0.38
N ASN A 94 15.88 -5.79 0.26
CA ASN A 94 15.60 -7.18 0.60
C ASN A 94 14.42 -7.31 1.58
N THR A 95 14.37 -6.49 2.64
CA THR A 95 13.23 -6.53 3.59
C THR A 95 11.91 -6.10 2.92
N VAL A 96 11.95 -5.13 2.01
CA VAL A 96 10.77 -4.69 1.25
C VAL A 96 10.28 -5.81 0.32
N SER A 97 11.17 -6.52 -0.37
CA SER A 97 10.80 -7.69 -1.19
C SER A 97 10.12 -8.76 -0.34
N GLN A 98 10.71 -9.13 0.82
CA GLN A 98 10.13 -10.12 1.72
C GLN A 98 8.74 -9.70 2.23
N ILE A 99 8.59 -8.44 2.66
CA ILE A 99 7.31 -7.90 3.13
C ILE A 99 6.26 -7.91 2.00
N GLN A 100 6.66 -7.64 0.74
CA GLN A 100 5.75 -7.71 -0.41
C GLN A 100 5.25 -9.15 -0.64
N ASP A 101 6.15 -10.14 -0.61
CA ASP A 101 5.79 -11.55 -0.79
C ASP A 101 4.88 -12.05 0.34
N GLU A 102 5.21 -11.75 1.61
CA GLU A 102 4.38 -12.09 2.77
C GLU A 102 3.00 -11.40 2.73
N THR A 103 2.93 -10.17 2.20
CA THR A 103 1.67 -9.44 2.01
C THR A 103 0.81 -10.10 0.94
N LEU A 104 1.39 -10.57 -0.17
CA LEU A 104 0.66 -11.25 -1.24
C LEU A 104 0.11 -12.62 -0.82
N ASP A 105 0.86 -13.40 -0.03
CA ASP A 105 0.35 -14.64 0.57
C ASP A 105 -0.78 -14.35 1.57
N SER A 106 -0.60 -13.33 2.43
CA SER A 106 -1.61 -12.90 3.40
C SER A 106 -2.92 -12.48 2.73
N ILE A 107 -2.86 -11.68 1.66
CA ILE A 107 -4.04 -11.30 0.86
C ILE A 107 -4.71 -12.55 0.29
N SER A 108 -3.95 -13.44 -0.35
CA SER A 108 -4.47 -14.68 -0.95
C SER A 108 -5.16 -15.58 0.07
N ARG A 109 -4.63 -15.65 1.30
CA ARG A 109 -5.20 -16.38 2.42
C ARG A 109 -6.49 -15.75 2.95
N ILE A 110 -6.54 -14.42 3.07
CA ILE A 110 -7.75 -13.67 3.46
C ILE A 110 -8.85 -13.93 2.44
N ASP A 111 -8.55 -13.77 1.15
CA ASP A 111 -9.45 -14.02 0.03
C ASP A 111 -10.10 -15.43 0.07
N SER A 112 -9.31 -16.45 0.44
CA SER A 112 -9.79 -17.83 0.62
C SER A 112 -10.70 -17.98 1.84
N LEU A 113 -10.32 -17.38 2.96
CA LEU A 113 -11.09 -17.42 4.21
C LEU A 113 -12.43 -16.66 4.10
N GLU A 114 -12.47 -15.54 3.38
CA GLU A 114 -13.71 -14.80 3.10
C GLU A 114 -14.67 -15.63 2.25
N LYS A 115 -14.18 -16.27 1.19
CA LYS A 115 -14.97 -17.19 0.33
C LYS A 115 -15.54 -18.35 1.13
N GLN A 116 -14.72 -19.03 1.94
CA GLN A 116 -15.17 -20.11 2.82
C GLN A 116 -16.19 -19.62 3.86
N THR A 117 -15.98 -18.45 4.46
CA THR A 117 -16.90 -17.84 5.42
C THR A 117 -18.26 -17.54 4.77
N GLN A 118 -18.27 -17.05 3.53
CA GLN A 118 -19.50 -16.78 2.79
C GLN A 118 -20.23 -18.07 2.42
N GLU A 119 -19.53 -19.12 1.97
CA GLU A 119 -20.13 -20.44 1.71
C GLU A 119 -20.75 -21.04 2.98
N LEU A 120 -20.02 -20.97 4.11
CA LEU A 120 -20.52 -21.45 5.40
C LEU A 120 -21.76 -20.68 5.88
N LYS A 121 -21.80 -19.35 5.70
CA LYS A 121 -23.00 -18.54 6.00
C LYS A 121 -24.21 -18.98 5.17
N LEU A 122 -24.04 -19.16 3.86
CA LEU A 122 -25.12 -19.64 2.97
C LEU A 122 -25.59 -21.05 3.35
N LYS A 123 -24.66 -21.93 3.74
CA LYS A 123 -24.97 -23.29 4.18
C LYS A 123 -25.68 -23.33 5.53
N ILE A 124 -25.34 -22.44 6.46
CA ILE A 124 -26.05 -22.28 7.73
C ILE A 124 -27.48 -21.79 7.47
N ASP A 125 -27.66 -20.78 6.62
CA ASP A 125 -28.99 -20.27 6.27
C ASP A 125 -29.86 -21.35 5.58
N ASP A 126 -29.34 -22.10 4.62
CA ASP A 126 -30.06 -23.24 4.00
C ASP A 126 -30.44 -24.31 5.03
N LEU A 127 -29.54 -24.67 5.96
CA LEU A 127 -29.84 -25.65 7.01
C LEU A 127 -30.87 -25.12 8.02
N GLU A 128 -30.80 -23.84 8.40
CA GLU A 128 -31.74 -23.17 9.30
C GLU A 128 -33.13 -23.07 8.65
N ASN A 129 -33.19 -22.70 7.37
CA ASN A 129 -34.42 -22.65 6.57
C ASN A 129 -35.02 -24.04 6.35
N ARG A 130 -34.22 -25.08 6.08
CA ARG A 130 -34.71 -26.48 6.00
C ARG A 130 -35.23 -26.98 7.34
N SER A 131 -34.52 -26.71 8.42
CA SER A 131 -34.95 -27.03 9.80
C SER A 131 -36.26 -26.32 10.18
N ARG A 132 -36.45 -25.09 9.67
CA ARG A 132 -37.64 -24.28 9.92
C ARG A 132 -38.77 -24.40 8.90
N ARG A 133 -38.57 -25.11 7.77
CA ARG A 133 -39.51 -25.13 6.64
C ARG A 133 -40.93 -25.57 7.00
N ASN A 134 -41.06 -26.48 7.95
CA ASN A 134 -42.35 -27.02 8.38
C ASN A 134 -42.94 -26.28 9.60
N ASN A 135 -42.34 -25.16 10.02
CA ASN A 135 -42.65 -24.49 11.28
C ASN A 135 -43.43 -23.19 11.05
N LEU A 136 -44.73 -23.22 11.35
CA LEU A 136 -45.61 -22.05 11.21
C LEU A 136 -45.59 -21.17 12.47
N ARG A 137 -45.79 -19.85 12.29
CA ARG A 137 -45.68 -18.81 13.33
C ARG A 137 -46.84 -17.79 13.22
N PHE A 138 -47.93 -17.99 13.95
CA PHE A 138 -49.18 -17.19 13.85
C PHE A 138 -49.13 -15.87 14.65
N ILE A 139 -49.45 -14.69 14.05
CA ILE A 139 -49.51 -13.40 14.78
C ILE A 139 -50.84 -13.30 15.58
N ASN A 140 -50.81 -12.63 16.73
CA ASN A 140 -52.00 -12.07 17.41
C ASN A 140 -52.99 -13.07 18.05
N ILE A 141 -52.57 -14.27 18.44
CA ILE A 141 -53.44 -15.22 19.16
C ILE A 141 -53.57 -14.81 20.65
N PRO A 142 -54.76 -14.49 21.17
CA PRO A 142 -54.95 -14.10 22.57
C PRO A 142 -54.48 -15.16 23.57
N GLU A 143 -53.95 -14.75 24.72
CA GLU A 143 -53.49 -15.66 25.78
C GLU A 143 -54.60 -16.47 26.45
N SER A 144 -55.86 -16.03 26.33
CA SER A 144 -57.04 -16.73 26.83
C SER A 144 -57.24 -18.12 26.20
N TYR A 145 -56.61 -18.40 25.06
CA TYR A 145 -56.59 -19.73 24.47
C TYR A 145 -55.54 -20.62 25.17
N GLN A 146 -56.03 -21.61 25.91
CA GLN A 146 -55.25 -22.71 26.48
C GLN A 146 -54.86 -23.73 25.39
N ASN A 147 -53.93 -24.64 25.69
CA ASN A 147 -53.32 -25.56 24.71
C ASN A 147 -54.34 -26.37 23.88
N ASP A 148 -55.39 -26.90 24.51
CA ASP A 148 -56.41 -27.70 23.81
C ASP A 148 -57.25 -26.82 22.86
N SER A 149 -57.62 -25.61 23.31
CA SER A 149 -58.30 -24.62 22.49
C SER A 149 -57.44 -24.14 21.31
N LEU A 150 -56.12 -24.01 21.51
CA LEU A 150 -55.16 -23.70 20.46
C LEU A 150 -55.07 -24.84 19.43
N ASN A 151 -55.05 -26.10 19.88
CA ASN A 151 -55.04 -27.25 18.97
C ASN A 151 -56.29 -27.26 18.07
N ILE A 152 -57.48 -27.04 18.63
CA ILE A 152 -58.75 -26.95 17.87
C ILE A 152 -58.77 -25.75 16.92
N LEU A 153 -58.27 -24.59 17.35
CA LEU A 153 -58.16 -23.38 16.53
C LEU A 153 -57.35 -23.66 15.26
N ILE A 154 -56.22 -24.36 15.39
CA ILE A 154 -55.24 -24.51 14.32
C ILE A 154 -55.55 -25.73 13.43
N SER A 155 -56.02 -26.84 14.02
CA SER A 155 -56.35 -28.07 13.27
C SER A 155 -57.68 -28.02 12.52
N LYS A 156 -58.64 -27.22 13.00
CA LYS A 156 -60.00 -27.16 12.41
C LYS A 156 -60.41 -25.75 12.00
N THR A 157 -60.34 -24.80 12.93
CA THR A 157 -60.95 -23.48 12.73
C THR A 157 -60.25 -22.68 11.63
N ILE A 158 -58.92 -22.62 11.64
CA ILE A 158 -58.16 -21.89 10.62
C ILE A 158 -58.31 -22.51 9.21
N PRO A 159 -58.13 -23.83 8.99
CA PRO A 159 -58.39 -24.45 7.69
C PRO A 159 -59.82 -24.20 7.15
N GLN A 160 -60.83 -24.20 8.02
CA GLN A 160 -62.22 -23.89 7.66
C GLN A 160 -62.40 -22.42 7.26
N GLN A 161 -61.89 -21.49 8.06
CA GLN A 161 -62.00 -20.04 7.79
C GLN A 161 -61.20 -19.60 6.55
N LEU A 162 -60.14 -20.33 6.20
CA LEU A 162 -59.37 -20.12 4.98
C LEU A 162 -59.93 -20.87 3.75
N GLY A 163 -60.99 -21.65 3.90
CA GLY A 163 -61.62 -22.41 2.80
C GLY A 163 -60.70 -23.45 2.16
N LEU A 164 -59.76 -24.03 2.92
CA LEU A 164 -58.80 -24.99 2.36
C LEU A 164 -59.48 -26.31 1.95
N PRO A 165 -58.94 -27.03 0.93
CA PRO A 165 -59.39 -28.38 0.59
C PRO A 165 -59.26 -29.36 1.76
N GLN A 166 -60.08 -30.42 1.79
CA GLN A 166 -60.06 -31.40 2.90
C GLN A 166 -58.70 -32.13 3.02
N GLU A 167 -57.95 -32.29 1.93
CA GLU A 167 -56.58 -32.82 1.99
C GLU A 167 -55.63 -31.95 2.83
N CYS A 168 -55.89 -30.64 2.97
CA CYS A 168 -55.09 -29.73 3.79
C CYS A 168 -55.34 -29.87 5.30
N TYR A 169 -56.29 -30.72 5.74
CA TYR A 169 -56.58 -30.99 7.15
C TYR A 169 -55.77 -32.19 7.67
N SER A 170 -55.19 -33.02 6.78
CA SER A 170 -54.39 -34.19 7.18
C SER A 170 -52.95 -33.80 7.51
N PHE A 171 -52.74 -33.20 8.68
CA PHE A 171 -51.40 -32.91 9.21
C PHE A 171 -51.27 -33.28 10.68
N ARG A 172 -50.08 -33.74 11.07
CA ARG A 172 -49.73 -33.95 12.49
C ARG A 172 -48.99 -32.73 13.03
N ILE A 173 -49.48 -32.21 14.15
CA ILE A 173 -48.77 -31.23 14.98
C ILE A 173 -47.82 -32.01 15.91
N GLU A 174 -46.51 -31.89 15.73
CA GLU A 174 -45.55 -32.55 16.63
C GLU A 174 -45.29 -31.77 17.92
N ARG A 175 -45.31 -30.44 17.84
CA ARG A 175 -45.12 -29.51 18.96
C ARG A 175 -46.01 -28.31 18.72
N LEU A 176 -46.60 -27.78 19.79
CA LEU A 176 -47.38 -26.55 19.86
C LEU A 176 -46.96 -25.87 21.16
N HIS A 177 -46.41 -24.67 21.07
CA HIS A 177 -45.98 -23.91 22.24
C HIS A 177 -45.83 -22.43 21.90
N ARG A 178 -46.17 -21.58 22.87
CA ARG A 178 -45.93 -20.13 22.80
C ARG A 178 -44.45 -19.83 23.01
N ILE A 179 -43.84 -19.08 22.10
CA ILE A 179 -42.48 -18.52 22.25
C ILE A 179 -42.52 -16.99 22.30
N GLY A 180 -41.72 -16.40 23.18
CA GLY A 180 -41.71 -14.97 23.52
C GLY A 180 -41.49 -14.78 25.03
N PRO A 181 -41.03 -13.61 25.49
CA PRO A 181 -40.84 -13.36 26.92
C PRO A 181 -42.20 -13.28 27.63
N LEU A 182 -42.43 -14.11 28.65
CA LEU A 182 -43.56 -13.93 29.55
C LEU A 182 -43.37 -12.60 30.31
N LYS A 183 -44.22 -11.61 30.04
CA LYS A 183 -44.27 -10.37 30.81
C LYS A 183 -45.63 -10.26 31.47
N GLY A 184 -45.64 -10.37 32.80
CA GLY A 184 -46.79 -9.94 33.59
C GLY A 184 -47.09 -8.46 33.33
N LEU A 185 -48.35 -8.09 33.50
CA LEU A 185 -48.85 -6.70 33.49
C LEU A 185 -48.83 -5.96 32.13
N GLN A 186 -49.49 -6.47 31.08
CA GLN A 186 -50.33 -5.61 30.20
C GLN A 186 -51.56 -6.36 29.68
N LYS A 187 -52.77 -5.93 30.08
CA LYS A 187 -54.00 -6.27 29.36
C LYS A 187 -53.96 -5.55 28.00
N ILE A 188 -54.33 -6.26 26.93
CA ILE A 188 -54.48 -5.75 25.55
C ILE A 188 -53.14 -5.53 24.79
N LYS A 189 -52.54 -6.62 24.29
CA LYS A 189 -52.15 -6.79 22.86
C LYS A 189 -51.44 -8.13 22.59
N SER A 190 -52.10 -9.01 21.83
CA SER A 190 -51.47 -9.93 20.87
C SER A 190 -50.18 -10.66 21.27
N THR A 191 -50.24 -11.64 22.18
CA THR A 191 -49.09 -12.50 22.49
C THR A 191 -48.85 -13.53 21.39
N LYS A 192 -47.86 -13.23 20.55
CA LYS A 192 -47.24 -14.13 19.59
C LYS A 192 -46.19 -14.98 20.34
N ILE A 193 -45.95 -16.27 20.12
CA ILE A 193 -45.99 -17.06 18.88
C ILE A 193 -46.27 -18.54 19.16
N ASP A 194 -47.27 -19.16 18.53
CA ASP A 194 -47.34 -20.62 18.47
C ASP A 194 -46.49 -21.17 17.31
N PHE A 195 -45.57 -22.09 17.64
CA PHE A 195 -44.72 -22.81 16.68
C PHE A 195 -45.23 -24.24 16.46
N PHE A 196 -45.61 -24.56 15.23
CA PHE A 196 -46.13 -25.87 14.82
C PHE A 196 -45.14 -26.58 13.91
N LYS A 197 -44.50 -27.66 14.36
CA LYS A 197 -43.78 -28.55 13.43
C LYS A 197 -44.77 -29.50 12.78
N LEU A 198 -45.03 -29.27 11.49
CA LEU A 198 -45.91 -30.12 10.69
C LEU A 198 -45.13 -31.28 10.08
N THR A 199 -45.66 -32.49 10.19
CA THR A 199 -45.28 -33.60 9.32
C THR A 199 -46.42 -33.92 8.36
N LYS A 200 -46.12 -33.97 7.06
CA LYS A 200 -46.98 -34.68 6.11
C LYS A 200 -47.01 -36.13 6.55
N ASN A 201 -48.20 -36.73 6.59
CA ASN A 201 -48.31 -38.18 6.69
C ASN A 201 -47.55 -38.78 5.49
N ARG A 202 -46.45 -39.49 5.76
CA ARG A 202 -45.81 -40.34 4.76
C ARG A 202 -46.79 -41.48 4.51
N ILE A 203 -47.56 -41.36 3.43
CA ILE A 203 -48.16 -42.52 2.78
C ILE A 203 -46.98 -43.31 2.23
N HIS A 204 -46.80 -44.51 2.76
CA HIS A 204 -45.83 -45.50 2.27
C HIS A 204 -46.43 -46.26 1.09
#